data_AF-A0A3B9YTM1-F1
#
_entry.id   AF-A0A3B9YTM1-F1
#
_cell.length_a   1.000
_cell.length_b   1.000
_cell.length_c   1.000
_cell.angle_alpha   90.00
_cell.angle_beta   90.00
_cell.angle_gamma   90.00
#
_symmetry.space_group_name_H-M   'P 1'
#
loop_
_entity.id
_entity.type
_entity.pdbx_description
1 polymer ?
#
loop_
_entity_poly.entity_id
_entity_poly.type
_entity_poly.pdbx_seq_one_letter_code
_entity_poly.pdbx_strand_id
1 'polypeptide(L)'
;MTRLRAAIRLSLVLSLPLMLAACGDSNPLIGKWTADKEAGPGSNPFAQLACNMMGDMEFTSNALVVKGVSNPVTYSSSGDTWTLSGGPDGKGLVIKVHSSDSATIEAMGCKIKKVN
;
A
#
# COMPACT_ATOMS: atom_id res chain seq x y z
N MET A 1 -22.25 -1.55 -65.51
CA MET A 1 -20.86 -1.05 -65.32
C MET A 1 -20.85 -0.04 -64.18
N THR A 2 -20.37 -0.52 -63.03
CA THR A 2 -19.57 0.15 -61.98
C THR A 2 -19.54 1.68 -61.95
N ARG A 3 -19.90 2.30 -60.81
CA ARG A 3 -19.02 3.20 -60.01
C ARG A 3 -19.48 3.27 -58.54
N LEU A 4 -18.74 2.55 -57.70
CA LEU A 4 -18.58 2.73 -56.26
C LEU A 4 -18.08 4.16 -55.96
N ARG A 5 -18.65 4.85 -54.97
CA ARG A 5 -17.89 5.84 -54.17
C ARG A 5 -18.23 5.67 -52.70
N ALA A 6 -17.20 5.22 -51.99
CA ALA A 6 -17.17 4.92 -50.58
C ALA A 6 -17.44 6.16 -49.72
N ALA A 7 -18.30 6.01 -48.71
CA ALA A 7 -18.40 6.95 -47.62
C ALA A 7 -17.14 6.84 -46.75
N ILE A 8 -16.40 7.93 -46.65
CA ILE A 8 -15.18 8.06 -45.87
C ILE A 8 -15.55 8.00 -44.38
N ARG A 9 -15.03 6.99 -43.68
CA ARG A 9 -15.10 6.88 -42.22
C ARG A 9 -14.22 7.96 -41.60
N LEU A 10 -14.83 8.92 -40.93
CA LEU A 10 -14.15 9.86 -40.05
C LEU A 10 -14.59 9.57 -38.61
N SER A 11 -13.86 8.69 -37.94
CA SER A 11 -14.01 8.50 -36.49
C SER A 11 -12.68 8.81 -35.85
N LEU A 12 -12.71 9.91 -35.09
CA LEU A 12 -11.60 10.54 -34.40
C LEU A 12 -10.73 9.50 -33.67
N VAL A 13 -9.44 9.63 -33.94
CA VAL A 13 -8.36 9.10 -33.13
C VAL A 13 -8.45 9.73 -31.74
N LEU A 14 -8.87 8.95 -30.75
CA LEU A 14 -8.51 9.16 -29.34
C LEU A 14 -7.46 8.11 -29.01
N SER A 15 -6.29 8.27 -29.61
CA SER A 15 -5.06 7.68 -29.09
C SER A 15 -4.79 8.37 -27.76
N LEU A 16 -5.33 7.82 -26.67
CA LEU A 16 -4.77 8.07 -25.34
C LEU A 16 -3.29 7.69 -25.45
N PRO A 17 -2.35 8.64 -25.28
CA PRO A 17 -1.00 8.22 -24.95
C PRO A 17 -1.13 7.53 -23.58
N LEU A 18 -0.99 6.20 -23.56
CA LEU A 18 -0.54 5.51 -22.37
C LEU A 18 0.79 6.17 -22.03
N MET A 19 0.73 7.16 -21.14
CA MET A 19 1.89 7.67 -20.44
C MET A 19 2.44 6.48 -19.67
N LEU A 20 3.37 5.75 -20.30
CA LEU A 20 4.40 4.97 -19.64
C LEU A 20 5.23 5.96 -18.82
N ALA A 21 4.68 6.43 -17.70
CA ALA A 21 5.51 6.89 -16.61
C ALA A 21 6.04 5.62 -15.96
N ALA A 22 7.25 5.23 -16.35
CA ALA A 22 8.13 4.46 -15.49
C ALA A 22 8.46 5.31 -14.25
N CYS A 23 7.47 5.55 -13.40
CA CYS A 23 7.68 5.89 -12.00
C CYS A 23 7.95 4.54 -11.36
N GLY A 24 9.19 4.25 -10.95
CA GLY A 24 9.42 3.10 -10.09
C GLY A 24 8.41 3.17 -8.95
N ASP A 25 7.59 2.12 -8.79
CA ASP A 25 6.46 2.08 -7.86
C ASP A 25 6.93 2.62 -6.51
N SER A 26 6.59 3.88 -6.23
CA SER A 26 6.99 4.51 -4.99
C SER A 26 6.23 3.77 -3.91
N ASN A 27 6.95 3.12 -3.00
CA ASN A 27 6.34 2.35 -1.92
C ASN A 27 5.28 3.22 -1.22
N PRO A 28 3.97 2.91 -1.35
CA PRO A 28 2.90 3.77 -0.87
C PRO A 28 2.88 3.86 0.67
N LEU A 29 3.54 2.91 1.33
CA LEU A 29 3.71 2.90 2.78
C LEU A 29 4.61 4.02 3.26
N ILE A 30 5.52 4.55 2.45
CA ILE A 30 6.46 5.58 2.90
C ILE A 30 5.71 6.81 3.42
N GLY A 31 6.04 7.21 4.64
CA GLY A 31 5.41 8.29 5.38
C GLY A 31 4.93 7.89 6.77
N LYS A 32 4.20 8.82 7.41
CA LYS A 32 3.67 8.65 8.77
C LYS A 32 2.27 8.04 8.74
N TRP A 33 2.01 7.15 9.68
CA TRP A 33 0.76 6.42 9.82
C TRP A 33 0.36 6.31 11.29
N THR A 34 -0.93 6.16 11.53
CA THR A 34 -1.48 5.81 12.83
C THR A 34 -2.26 4.51 12.73
N ALA A 35 -2.11 3.64 13.71
CA ALA A 35 -2.96 2.47 13.86
C ALA A 35 -4.33 2.84 14.45
N ASP A 36 -5.40 2.34 13.85
CA ASP A 36 -6.69 2.26 14.52
C ASP A 36 -6.54 1.36 15.74
N LYS A 37 -7.18 1.76 16.85
CA LYS A 37 -7.10 1.00 18.11
C LYS A 37 -7.83 -0.33 18.01
N GLU A 38 -8.78 -0.47 17.11
CA GLU A 38 -9.59 -1.68 16.95
C GLU A 38 -8.95 -2.67 15.98
N ALA A 39 -8.83 -3.92 16.42
CA ALA A 39 -8.50 -5.01 15.51
C ALA A 39 -9.72 -5.38 14.64
N GLY A 40 -9.49 -5.99 13.49
CA GLY A 40 -10.57 -6.41 12.60
C GLY A 40 -11.56 -7.39 13.26
N PRO A 41 -12.78 -7.56 12.71
CA PRO A 41 -13.75 -8.53 13.24
C PRO A 41 -13.18 -9.95 13.36
N GLY A 42 -13.45 -10.63 14.47
CA GLY A 42 -12.96 -11.99 14.71
C GLY A 42 -11.49 -12.10 15.17
N SER A 43 -10.82 -10.97 15.42
CA SER A 43 -9.46 -10.94 15.96
C SER A 43 -9.41 -11.49 17.38
N ASN A 44 -8.32 -12.19 17.72
CA ASN A 44 -8.09 -12.65 19.09
C ASN A 44 -7.74 -11.47 20.03
N PRO A 45 -7.86 -11.61 21.36
CA PRO A 45 -7.54 -10.54 22.30
C PRO A 45 -6.10 -10.00 22.22
N PHE A 46 -5.15 -10.82 21.75
CA PHE A 46 -3.76 -10.39 21.58
C PHE A 46 -3.60 -9.42 20.39
N ALA A 47 -4.32 -9.63 19.30
CA ALA A 47 -4.35 -8.71 18.16
C ALA A 47 -4.92 -7.35 18.57
N GLN A 48 -5.98 -7.34 19.38
CA GLN A 48 -6.57 -6.12 19.92
C GLN A 48 -5.58 -5.35 20.81
N LEU A 49 -4.83 -6.04 21.67
CA LEU A 49 -3.75 -5.45 22.45
C LEU A 49 -2.63 -4.90 21.55
N ALA A 50 -2.26 -5.64 20.50
CA ALA A 50 -1.20 -5.23 19.60
C ALA A 50 -1.56 -3.98 18.77
N CYS A 51 -2.79 -3.86 18.26
CA CYS A 51 -3.27 -2.63 17.60
C CYS A 51 -3.21 -1.43 18.55
N ASN A 52 -3.64 -1.62 19.80
CA ASN A 52 -3.56 -0.59 20.84
C ASN A 52 -2.10 -0.14 21.14
N MET A 53 -1.13 -1.04 20.96
CA MET A 53 0.27 -0.77 21.24
C MET A 53 1.06 -0.20 20.06
N MET A 54 0.59 -0.31 18.81
CA MET A 54 1.32 0.25 17.67
C MET A 54 1.30 1.77 17.67
N GLY A 55 0.11 2.37 17.80
CA GLY A 55 -0.04 3.83 17.78
C GLY A 55 0.53 4.46 16.50
N ASP A 56 1.28 5.55 16.67
CA ASP A 56 1.94 6.25 15.56
C ASP A 56 3.21 5.52 15.12
N MET A 57 3.36 5.42 13.79
CA MET A 57 4.48 4.77 13.13
C MET A 57 4.91 5.56 11.89
N GLU A 58 6.16 5.39 11.49
CA GLU A 58 6.70 5.99 10.27
C GLU A 58 7.46 4.93 9.47
N PHE A 59 7.03 4.73 8.22
CA PHE A 59 7.76 3.90 7.27
C PHE A 59 8.69 4.80 6.46
N THR A 60 9.97 4.47 6.51
CA THR A 60 11.02 5.12 5.73
C THR A 60 11.52 4.17 4.64
N SER A 61 12.49 4.58 3.82
CA SER A 61 12.99 3.72 2.74
C SER A 61 13.66 2.43 3.22
N ASN A 62 14.13 2.39 4.48
CA ASN A 62 14.91 1.28 5.03
C ASN A 62 14.60 0.96 6.50
N ALA A 63 13.60 1.60 7.10
CA ALA A 63 13.27 1.40 8.51
C ALA A 63 11.78 1.63 8.80
N LEU A 64 11.27 0.92 9.80
CA LEU A 64 10.00 1.15 10.45
C LEU A 64 10.25 1.75 11.83
N VAL A 65 9.81 2.99 12.03
CA VAL A 65 9.87 3.67 13.33
C VAL A 65 8.54 3.49 14.04
N VAL A 66 8.56 2.92 15.24
CA VAL A 66 7.38 2.78 16.10
C VAL A 66 7.75 3.32 17.47
N LYS A 67 6.98 4.30 17.99
CA LYS A 67 7.24 4.92 19.31
C LYS A 67 8.70 5.41 19.47
N GLY A 68 9.29 5.95 18.40
CA GLY A 68 10.67 6.45 18.37
C GLY A 68 11.76 5.37 18.26
N VAL A 69 11.40 4.09 18.25
CA VAL A 69 12.34 2.99 18.01
C VAL A 69 12.40 2.71 16.52
N SER A 70 13.56 2.94 15.92
CA SER A 70 13.81 2.65 14.50
C SER A 70 14.27 1.21 14.32
N ASN A 71 13.54 0.45 13.52
CA ASN A 71 13.86 -0.94 13.21
C ASN A 71 14.18 -1.06 11.72
N PRO A 72 15.38 -1.56 11.34
CA PRO A 72 15.72 -1.77 9.94
C PRO A 72 14.76 -2.76 9.28
N VAL A 73 14.29 -2.41 8.08
CA VAL A 73 13.44 -3.27 7.26
C VAL A 73 13.80 -3.18 5.79
N THR A 74 13.55 -4.27 5.08
CA THR A 74 13.57 -4.36 3.63
C THR A 74 12.14 -4.58 3.13
N TYR A 75 11.76 -3.89 2.07
CA TYR A 75 10.43 -4.01 1.48
C TYR A 75 10.43 -4.91 0.25
N SER A 76 9.41 -5.74 0.12
CA SER A 76 9.03 -6.41 -1.12
C SER A 76 7.52 -6.28 -1.32
N SER A 77 7.07 -6.37 -2.56
CA SER A 77 5.64 -6.25 -2.88
C SER A 77 5.19 -7.24 -3.95
N SER A 78 3.91 -7.59 -3.88
CA SER A 78 3.20 -8.36 -4.90
C SER A 78 1.79 -7.80 -5.01
N GLY A 79 1.55 -6.99 -6.05
CA GLY A 79 0.32 -6.20 -6.16
C GLY A 79 0.17 -5.24 -4.97
N ASP A 80 -0.99 -5.26 -4.34
CA ASP A 80 -1.33 -4.40 -3.19
C ASP A 80 -0.76 -4.89 -1.85
N THR A 81 -0.10 -6.05 -1.85
CA THR A 81 0.49 -6.65 -0.65
C THR A 81 1.97 -6.31 -0.56
N TRP A 82 2.36 -5.71 0.57
CA TRP A 82 3.73 -5.37 0.92
C TRP A 82 4.21 -6.23 2.08
N THR A 83 5.39 -6.80 1.94
CA THR A 83 6.07 -7.55 3.00
C THR A 83 7.29 -6.77 3.44
N LEU A 84 7.38 -6.53 4.74
CA LEU A 84 8.55 -5.95 5.39
C LEU A 84 9.32 -7.09 6.03
N SER A 85 10.58 -7.26 5.66
CA SER A 85 11.49 -8.22 6.29
C SER A 85 12.47 -7.47 7.19
N GLY A 86 12.69 -7.93 8.41
CA GLY A 86 13.40 -7.18 9.46
C GLY A 86 12.46 -6.83 10.61
N GLY A 87 12.78 -5.82 11.42
CA GLY A 87 11.97 -5.47 12.60
C GLY A 87 12.45 -6.09 13.93
N PRO A 88 11.77 -5.76 15.05
CA PRO A 88 12.18 -6.18 16.40
C PRO A 88 12.33 -7.69 16.57
N ASP A 89 11.46 -8.46 15.91
CA ASP A 89 11.36 -9.91 16.07
C ASP A 89 11.94 -10.69 14.89
N GLY A 90 12.48 -10.00 13.87
CA GLY A 90 12.97 -10.59 12.62
C GLY A 90 11.91 -11.32 11.78
N LYS A 91 10.65 -11.34 12.23
CA LYS A 91 9.51 -11.93 11.52
C LYS A 91 8.96 -10.90 10.54
N GLY A 92 8.73 -11.34 9.30
CA GLY A 92 8.21 -10.46 8.27
C GLY A 92 6.81 -9.93 8.61
N LEU A 93 6.60 -8.63 8.49
CA LEU A 93 5.32 -7.97 8.66
C LEU A 93 4.63 -7.86 7.30
N VAL A 94 3.40 -8.36 7.17
CA VAL A 94 2.61 -8.24 5.94
C VAL A 94 1.59 -7.12 6.08
N ILE A 95 1.58 -6.23 5.09
CA ILE A 95 0.70 -5.06 5.03
C ILE A 95 -0.04 -5.08 3.70
N LYS A 96 -1.36 -5.06 3.75
CA LYS A 96 -2.22 -4.92 2.58
C LYS A 96 -2.64 -3.48 2.41
N VAL A 97 -2.25 -2.86 1.30
CA VAL A 97 -2.59 -1.47 0.96
C VAL A 97 -3.93 -1.46 0.26
N HIS A 98 -4.85 -0.57 0.67
CA HIS A 98 -6.15 -0.42 0.02
C HIS A 98 -6.22 0.85 -0.82
N SER A 99 -5.51 1.88 -0.38
CA SER A 99 -5.37 3.19 -1.05
C SER A 99 -4.08 3.88 -0.59
N SER A 100 -3.75 5.03 -1.16
CA SER A 100 -2.57 5.81 -0.77
C SER A 100 -2.56 6.28 0.69
N ASP A 101 -3.72 6.24 1.36
CA ASP A 101 -3.96 6.71 2.72
C ASP A 101 -4.52 5.64 3.68
N SER A 102 -4.75 4.41 3.21
CA SER A 102 -5.34 3.31 4.00
C SER A 102 -4.66 1.97 3.73
N ALA A 103 -4.32 1.26 4.81
CA ALA A 103 -3.76 -0.09 4.75
C ALA A 103 -4.18 -0.94 5.95
N THR A 104 -3.86 -2.23 5.94
CA THR A 104 -4.13 -3.16 7.03
C THR A 104 -2.91 -4.05 7.29
N ILE A 105 -2.53 -4.17 8.55
CA ILE A 105 -1.47 -5.07 8.98
C ILE A 105 -2.10 -6.46 9.20
N GLU A 106 -1.80 -7.41 8.31
CA GLU A 106 -2.56 -8.66 8.20
C GLU A 106 -2.47 -9.53 9.46
N ALA A 107 -1.29 -9.62 10.09
CA ALA A 107 -1.07 -10.46 11.27
C ALA A 107 -2.00 -10.13 12.44
N MET A 108 -2.49 -8.89 12.52
CA MET A 108 -3.29 -8.38 13.64
C MET A 108 -4.65 -7.83 13.18
N GLY A 109 -4.88 -7.72 11.87
CA GLY A 109 -6.04 -7.05 11.30
C GLY A 109 -6.14 -5.56 11.67
N CYS A 110 -5.05 -4.93 12.11
CA CYS A 110 -5.05 -3.52 12.48
C CYS A 110 -5.12 -2.66 11.23
N LYS A 111 -6.13 -1.79 11.14
CA LYS A 111 -6.18 -0.78 10.10
C LYS A 111 -5.20 0.33 10.44
N ILE A 112 -4.50 0.84 9.43
CA ILE A 112 -3.61 1.99 9.57
C ILE A 112 -4.02 3.06 8.58
N LYS A 113 -3.91 4.33 8.99
CA LYS A 113 -4.23 5.50 8.16
C LYS A 113 -3.04 6.42 8.07
N LYS A 114 -2.82 7.01 6.90
CA LYS A 114 -1.74 7.95 6.68
C LYS A 114 -2.01 9.27 7.39
N VAL A 115 -0.98 9.83 8.04
CA VAL A 115 -1.04 11.11 8.73
C VAL A 115 -0.42 12.15 7.79
N ASN A 116 -1.21 13.12 7.37
CA ASN A 116 -0.77 14.24 6.52
C ASN A 116 0.11 15.23 7.30
#